data_AF-A0A091PE48-F1
#
_entry.id   AF-A0A091PE48-F1
#
_cell.length_a   1.000
_cell.length_b   1.000
_cell.length_c   1.000
_cell.angle_alpha   90.00
_cell.angle_beta   90.00
_cell.angle_gamma   90.00
#
_symmetry.space_group_name_H-M   'P 1'
#
loop_
_entity.id
_entity.type
_entity.pdbx_description
1 polymer ?
#
loop_
_entity_poly.entity_id
_entity_poly.type
_entity_poly.pdbx_seq_one_letter_code
_entity_poly.pdbx_strand_id
1 'polypeptide(L)' 'ARLEVHKFGITGYKKQEQRIWEQERAIMLGAKPPKKQHVNYKTYQEKMKEKKAAKDDDKAEELKADSLKKKKEQKER' A
#
# COMPACT_ATOMS: atom_id res chain seq x y z
N ALA A 1 -20.69 -33.06 -7.61
CA ALA A 1 -20.82 -32.17 -8.78
C ALA A 1 -19.45 -31.59 -9.09
N ARG A 2 -18.91 -31.83 -10.29
CA ARG A 2 -17.65 -31.23 -10.73
C ARG A 2 -17.96 -29.75 -10.98
N LEU A 3 -17.48 -28.85 -10.12
CA LEU A 3 -17.62 -27.42 -10.33
C LEU A 3 -16.91 -27.06 -11.63
N GLU A 4 -17.70 -26.74 -12.66
CA GLU A 4 -17.22 -26.19 -13.92
C GLU A 4 -16.68 -24.80 -13.60
N VAL A 5 -15.37 -24.73 -13.33
CA VAL A 5 -14.69 -23.45 -13.15
C VAL A 5 -14.66 -22.81 -14.52
N HIS A 6 -15.66 -21.99 -14.84
CA HIS A 6 -15.61 -21.10 -15.99
C HIS A 6 -14.26 -20.39 -15.92
N LYS A 7 -13.38 -20.66 -16.89
CA LYS A 7 -12.14 -19.91 -17.02
C LYS A 7 -12.54 -18.50 -17.43
N PHE A 8 -12.95 -17.69 -16.45
CA PHE A 8 -12.99 -16.24 -16.53
C PHE A 8 -11.53 -15.78 -16.57
N GLY A 9 -10.83 -16.23 -17.60
CA GLY A 9 -9.42 -16.04 -17.83
C GLY A 9 -9.26 -14.60 -18.23
N ILE A 10 -8.45 -13.89 -17.47
CA ILE A 10 -7.89 -12.58 -17.74
C ILE A 10 -7.05 -12.70 -19.03
N THR A 11 -7.71 -12.88 -20.19
CA THR A 11 -7.05 -12.98 -21.49
C THR A 11 -6.83 -11.55 -21.99
N GLY A 12 -5.71 -10.96 -21.59
CA GLY A 12 -5.33 -9.59 -21.98
C GLY A 12 -4.11 -9.01 -21.27
N TYR A 13 -3.70 -9.56 -20.12
CA TYR A 13 -2.56 -9.05 -19.33
C TYR A 13 -1.31 -9.94 -19.48
N LYS A 14 -0.11 -9.36 -19.31
CA LYS A 14 1.13 -10.11 -19.25
C LYS A 14 1.06 -11.10 -18.09
N LYS A 15 1.45 -12.36 -18.30
CA LYS A 15 1.32 -13.48 -17.35
C LYS A 15 1.85 -13.20 -15.93
N GLN A 16 2.78 -12.26 -15.77
CA GLN A 16 3.33 -11.87 -14.46
C GLN A 16 2.37 -10.99 -13.65
N GLU A 17 1.74 -10.00 -14.27
CA GLU A 17 0.80 -9.08 -13.61
C GLU A 17 -0.43 -9.85 -13.13
N GLN A 18 -0.96 -10.74 -13.97
CA GLN A 18 -2.09 -11.60 -13.62
C GLN A 18 -1.83 -12.42 -12.34
N ARG A 19 -0.62 -12.97 -12.18
CA ARG A 19 -0.27 -13.79 -11.01
C ARG A 19 -0.24 -12.99 -9.71
N ILE A 20 0.22 -11.73 -9.78
CA ILE A 20 0.24 -10.83 -8.61
C ILE A 20 -1.20 -10.56 -8.16
N TRP A 21 -2.10 -10.29 -9.11
CA TRP A 21 -3.49 -9.96 -8.82
C TRP A 21 -4.27 -11.17 -8.29
N GLU A 22 -4.03 -12.35 -8.87
CA GLU A 22 -4.60 -13.60 -8.37
C GLU A 22 -4.09 -13.94 -6.97
N GLN A 23 -2.81 -13.67 -6.69
CA GLN A 23 -2.23 -13.84 -5.36
C GLN A 23 -2.84 -12.87 -4.34
N GLU A 24 -2.97 -11.59 -4.68
CA GLU A 24 -3.63 -10.59 -3.83
C GLU A 24 -5.10 -10.96 -3.58
N ARG A 25 -5.81 -11.42 -4.61
CA ARG A 25 -7.19 -11.92 -4.48
C ARG A 25 -7.25 -13.13 -3.54
N ALA A 26 -6.35 -14.09 -3.70
CA ALA A 26 -6.31 -15.25 -2.81
C ALA A 26 -6.10 -14.80 -1.35
N ILE A 27 -5.21 -13.83 -1.11
CA ILE A 27 -4.99 -13.26 0.23
C ILE A 27 -6.25 -12.59 0.78
N MET A 28 -6.95 -11.78 -0.04
CA MET A 28 -8.22 -11.16 0.37
C MET A 28 -9.30 -12.21 0.69
N LEU A 29 -9.30 -13.35 -0.01
CA LEU A 29 -10.19 -14.49 0.24
C LEU A 29 -9.74 -15.38 1.42
N GLY A 30 -8.69 -14.98 2.16
CA GLY A 30 -8.23 -15.65 3.37
C GLY A 30 -7.07 -16.63 3.16
N ALA A 31 -6.49 -16.71 1.96
CA ALA A 31 -5.25 -17.46 1.76
C ALA A 31 -4.10 -16.83 2.54
N LYS A 32 -3.19 -17.67 3.04
CA LYS A 32 -2.04 -17.21 3.83
C LYS A 32 -1.08 -16.39 2.96
N PRO A 33 -0.73 -15.13 3.35
CA PRO A 33 0.23 -14.33 2.63
C PRO A 33 1.61 -14.99 2.51
N PRO A 34 2.37 -14.69 1.44
CA PRO A 34 3.73 -15.20 1.29
C PRO A 34 4.64 -14.70 2.40
N LYS A 35 5.66 -15.49 2.74
CA LYS A 35 6.68 -15.09 3.72
C LYS A 35 7.46 -13.89 3.18
N LYS A 36 7.75 -12.94 4.06
CA LYS A 36 8.65 -11.82 3.74
C LYS A 36 10.04 -12.35 3.41
N GLN A 37 10.69 -11.73 2.45
CA GLN A 37 12.09 -12.02 2.17
C GLN A 37 12.94 -11.69 3.40
N HIS A 38 14.00 -12.48 3.62
CA HIS A 38 14.95 -12.20 4.69
C HIS A 38 15.66 -10.87 4.42
N VAL A 39 15.81 -10.06 5.45
CA VAL A 39 16.48 -8.76 5.38
C VAL A 39 17.50 -8.67 6.51
N ASN A 40 18.70 -8.20 6.20
CA ASN A 40 19.74 -7.97 7.21
C ASN A 40 19.27 -6.92 8.24
N TYR A 41 19.62 -7.11 9.51
CA TYR A 41 19.16 -6.24 10.58
C TYR A 41 19.60 -4.77 10.42
N LYS A 42 20.82 -4.53 9.93
CA LYS A 42 21.33 -3.17 9.71
C LYS A 42 20.51 -2.42 8.65
N THR A 43 20.23 -3.08 7.53
CA THR A 43 19.43 -2.48 6.44
C THR A 43 17.97 -2.31 6.83
N TYR A 44 17.43 -3.18 7.69
CA TYR A 44 16.11 -2.98 8.27
C TYR A 44 16.03 -1.73 9.15
N GLN A 45 17.04 -1.48 9.98
CA GLN A 45 17.11 -0.30 10.85
C GLN A 45 17.20 1.00 10.05
N GLU A 46 18.00 1.04 8.99
CA GLU A 46 18.11 2.19 8.08
C GLU A 46 16.76 2.51 7.44
N LYS A 47 16.07 1.51 6.87
CA LYS A 47 14.72 1.68 6.30
C LYS A 47 13.69 2.17 7.32
N MET A 48 13.82 1.79 8.58
CA MET A 48 12.91 2.27 9.63
C MET A 48 13.17 3.72 10.00
N LYS A 49 14.42 4.18 9.97
CA LYS A 49 14.76 5.59 10.17
C LYS A 49 14.25 6.45 9.01
N GLU A 50 14.46 6.03 7.77
CA GLU A 50 13.94 6.71 6.57
C GLU A 50 12.42 6.85 6.61
N LYS A 51 11.71 5.75 6.96
CA LYS A 51 10.24 5.78 7.09
C LYS A 51 9.74 6.69 8.21
N LYS A 52 10.51 6.88 9.28
CA LYS A 52 10.15 7.82 10.34
C LYS A 52 10.32 9.25 9.86
N ALA A 53 11.46 9.58 9.24
CA ALA A 53 11.71 10.90 8.67
C ALA A 53 10.62 11.28 7.66
N ALA A 54 10.28 10.39 6.72
CA ALA A 54 9.22 10.65 5.75
C ALA A 54 7.83 10.87 6.39
N LYS A 55 7.51 10.14 7.47
CA LYS A 55 6.24 10.34 8.20
C LYS A 55 6.18 11.63 8.98
N ASP A 56 7.31 12.09 9.49
CA ASP A 56 7.38 13.34 10.24
C ASP A 56 7.27 14.54 9.28
N ASP A 57 7.83 14.45 8.07
CA ASP A 57 7.60 15.42 6.99
C ASP A 57 6.13 15.45 6.54
N ASP A 58 5.51 14.29 6.34
CA ASP A 58 4.09 14.19 5.92
C ASP A 58 3.14 14.81 6.97
N LYS A 59 3.39 14.53 8.26
CA LYS A 59 2.65 15.16 9.36
C LYS A 59 2.90 16.66 9.47
N ALA A 60 4.11 17.12 9.20
CA ALA A 60 4.43 18.54 9.20
C ALA A 60 3.72 19.29 8.06
N GLU A 61 3.58 18.66 6.89
CA GLU A 61 2.80 19.16 5.76
C GLU A 61 1.29 19.21 6.09
N GLU A 62 0.72 18.13 6.67
CA GLU A 62 -0.69 18.11 7.09
C GLU A 62 -1.03 19.22 8.10
N LEU A 63 -0.19 19.41 9.11
CA LEU A 63 -0.39 20.46 10.14
C LEU A 63 -0.26 21.88 9.56
N LYS A 64 0.63 22.08 8.58
CA LYS A 64 0.75 23.37 7.87
C LYS A 64 -0.48 23.62 7.00
N ALA A 65 -0.95 22.62 6.27
CA ALA A 65 -2.13 22.74 5.41
C ALA A 65 -3.38 23.12 6.22
N ASP A 66 -3.57 22.53 7.40
CA ASP A 66 -4.70 22.86 8.28
C ASP A 66 -4.59 24.27 8.88
N SER A 67 -3.37 24.69 9.24
CA SER A 67 -3.11 26.04 9.77
C SER A 67 -3.39 27.14 8.72
N LEU A 68 -3.10 26.88 7.44
CA LEU A 68 -3.39 27.79 6.33
C LEU A 68 -4.90 27.91 6.04
N LYS A 69 -5.65 26.81 6.12
CA LYS A 69 -7.11 26.84 5.96
C LYS A 69 -7.77 27.68 7.06
N LYS A 70 -7.37 27.47 8.32
CA LYS A 70 -7.90 28.21 9.47
C LYS A 70 -7.62 29.71 9.40
N LYS A 71 -6.47 30.11 8.83
CA LYS A 71 -6.10 31.52 8.64
C LYS A 71 -6.83 32.21 7.49
N LYS A 72 -7.27 31.47 6.45
CA LYS A 72 -8.13 32.01 5.38
C LYS A 72 -9.55 32.25 5.87
N GLU A 73 -10.10 31.32 6.65
CA GLU A 73 -11.47 31.40 7.18
C GLU A 73 -11.69 32.57 8.16
N GLN A 74 -10.62 33.01 8.86
CA GLN A 74 -10.65 34.20 9.72
C GLN A 74 -10.53 35.54 8.99
N LYS A 75 -10.09 35.54 7.71
CA LYS A 75 -9.95 36.77 6.91
C LYS A 75 -11.19 37.08 6.05
N GLU A 76 -12.11 36.13 5.92
CA GLU A 76 -13.37 36.29 5.17
C GLU A 76 -14.58 36.61 6.07
N ARG A 77 -14.37 36.82 7.38
CA ARG A 77 -15.38 37.35 8.33
C ARG A 77 -15.06 38.80 8.69
#